data_AF-A0A351EI18-F1
#
_entry.id   AF-A0A351EI18-F1
#
_cell.length_a   1.000
_cell.length_b   1.000
_cell.length_c   1.000
_cell.angle_alpha   90.00
_cell.angle_beta   90.00
_cell.angle_gamma   90.00
#
_symmetry.space_group_name_H-M   'P 1'
#
loop_
_entity.id
_entity.type
_entity.pdbx_description
1 polymer ?
#
loop_
_entity_poly.entity_id
_entity_poly.type
_entity_poly.pdbx_seq_one_letter_code
_entity_poly.pdbx_strand_id
1 'polypeptide(L)'
;EILDPEATRSTHLGIVEAALLRIFKDFEFERDLEGLVALLKEGVEQLDRTDRPLFSAWASEPWPSTPLLALWHAATLMREFRFDGHNQCLREFDISGLGCHLLMVADGRGTPQVIQKIRGWLPEEWKMELLVLRDQGWLNSDGSYTDDGRQQRKLIEALTDQRASTLGTMLDPESAMHTMELLERVSEFLITAEVVPGHWPPKHLNRNDHSPGSAAR
;
A
#
# COMPACT_ATOMS: atom_id res chain seq x y z
N GLU A 1 19.70 -14.41 -23.20
CA GLU A 1 20.65 -13.35 -22.80
C GLU A 1 20.18 -12.78 -21.47
N ILE A 2 21.08 -12.53 -20.52
CA ILE A 2 20.73 -11.92 -19.24
C ILE A 2 21.02 -10.43 -19.38
N LEU A 3 20.00 -9.59 -19.22
CA LEU A 3 20.15 -8.13 -19.26
C LEU A 3 20.96 -7.66 -18.05
N ASP A 4 21.77 -6.62 -18.22
CA ASP A 4 22.36 -5.90 -17.09
C ASP A 4 21.27 -5.11 -16.31
N PRO A 5 21.58 -4.57 -15.12
CA PRO A 5 20.57 -3.88 -14.31
C PRO A 5 19.92 -2.67 -15.00
N GLU A 6 20.70 -1.88 -15.75
CA GLU A 6 20.19 -0.69 -16.44
C GLU A 6 19.27 -1.07 -17.59
N ALA A 7 19.68 -2.04 -18.41
CA ALA A 7 18.88 -2.59 -19.49
C ALA A 7 17.62 -3.29 -18.96
N THR A 8 17.71 -3.99 -17.82
CA THR A 8 16.56 -4.60 -17.14
C THR A 8 15.57 -3.52 -16.72
N ARG A 9 16.05 -2.45 -16.10
CA ARG A 9 15.21 -1.34 -15.62
C ARG A 9 14.56 -0.58 -16.75
N SER A 10 15.33 -0.23 -17.78
CA SER A 10 14.81 0.43 -18.99
C SER A 10 13.73 -0.42 -19.67
N THR A 11 13.97 -1.72 -19.82
CA THR A 11 13.00 -2.67 -20.40
C THR A 11 11.73 -2.73 -19.55
N HIS A 12 11.87 -2.83 -18.23
CA HIS A 12 10.74 -2.84 -17.30
C HIS A 12 9.89 -1.57 -17.42
N LEU A 13 10.51 -0.39 -17.43
CA LEU A 13 9.79 0.88 -17.59
C LEU A 13 9.05 0.96 -18.92
N GLY A 14 9.65 0.51 -20.02
CA GLY A 14 8.97 0.45 -21.32
C GLY A 14 7.75 -0.47 -21.32
N ILE A 15 7.82 -1.62 -20.64
CA ILE A 15 6.67 -2.54 -20.48
C ILE A 15 5.56 -1.89 -19.64
N VAL A 16 5.93 -1.25 -18.52
CA VAL A 16 4.98 -0.58 -17.64
C VAL A 16 4.29 0.56 -18.38
N GLU A 17 5.03 1.40 -19.08
CA GLU A 17 4.47 2.51 -19.86
C GLU A 17 3.49 2.02 -20.93
N ALA A 18 3.87 1.01 -21.73
CA ALA A 18 2.97 0.43 -22.73
C ALA A 18 1.69 -0.14 -22.10
N ALA A 19 1.79 -0.72 -20.90
CA ALA A 19 0.63 -1.21 -20.16
C ALA A 19 -0.25 -0.06 -19.65
N LEU A 20 0.35 0.98 -19.06
CA LEU A 20 -0.36 2.16 -18.55
C LEU A 20 -1.08 2.90 -19.68
N LEU A 21 -0.43 3.13 -20.82
CA LEU A 21 -1.04 3.76 -22.00
C LEU A 21 -2.24 2.95 -22.52
N ARG A 22 -2.15 1.61 -22.49
CA ARG A 22 -3.28 0.75 -22.87
C ARG A 22 -4.42 0.79 -21.86
N ILE A 23 -4.11 0.81 -20.56
CA ILE A 23 -5.09 0.85 -19.47
C ILE A 23 -5.86 2.17 -19.48
N PHE A 24 -5.14 3.30 -19.59
CA PHE A 24 -5.71 4.63 -19.49
C PHE A 24 -6.08 5.26 -20.84
N LYS A 25 -6.18 4.46 -21.92
CA LYS A 25 -6.49 4.97 -23.27
C LYS A 25 -7.83 5.73 -23.34
N ASP A 26 -8.79 5.36 -22.49
CA ASP A 26 -10.15 5.93 -22.41
C ASP A 26 -10.32 6.78 -21.12
N PHE A 27 -9.22 7.09 -20.42
CA PHE A 27 -9.24 7.91 -19.21
C PHE A 27 -8.64 9.28 -19.49
N GLU A 28 -9.42 10.32 -19.24
CA GLU A 28 -8.96 11.70 -19.36
C GLU A 28 -8.32 12.16 -18.03
N PHE A 29 -6.99 12.20 -18.03
CA PHE A 29 -6.26 12.91 -16.99
C PHE A 29 -6.56 14.41 -17.09
N GLU A 30 -6.57 15.07 -15.93
CA GLU A 30 -6.75 16.52 -15.88
C GLU A 30 -5.66 17.25 -16.66
N ARG A 31 -5.95 18.50 -17.03
CA ARG A 31 -5.05 19.31 -17.87
C ARG A 31 -3.67 19.54 -17.25
N ASP A 32 -3.49 19.29 -15.95
CA ASP A 32 -2.24 19.54 -15.22
C ASP A 32 -1.68 18.30 -14.50
N LEU A 33 -1.71 17.12 -15.15
CA LEU A 33 -1.03 15.93 -14.63
C LEU A 33 0.47 16.17 -14.38
N GLU A 34 1.12 16.98 -15.23
CA GLU A 34 2.53 17.35 -15.08
C GLU A 34 2.78 18.15 -13.80
N GLY A 35 1.99 19.18 -13.52
CA GLY A 35 2.09 19.97 -12.29
C GLY A 35 1.85 19.12 -11.05
N LEU A 36 0.83 18.25 -11.08
CA LEU A 36 0.57 17.34 -9.97
C LEU A 36 1.73 16.38 -9.69
N VAL A 37 2.30 15.78 -10.74
CA VAL A 37 3.46 14.91 -10.61
C VAL A 37 4.67 15.67 -10.05
N ALA A 38 4.88 16.92 -10.46
CA ALA A 38 5.95 17.75 -9.92
C ALA A 38 5.77 18.01 -8.41
N LEU A 39 4.55 18.30 -7.97
CA LEU A 39 4.23 18.47 -6.54
C LEU A 39 4.44 17.18 -5.75
N LEU A 40 3.94 16.05 -6.26
CA LEU A 40 4.15 14.73 -5.65
C LEU A 40 5.64 14.39 -5.54
N LYS A 41 6.41 14.70 -6.59
CA LYS A 41 7.86 14.51 -6.58
C LYS A 41 8.53 15.31 -5.47
N GLU A 42 8.26 16.60 -5.40
CA GLU A 42 8.82 17.48 -4.37
C GLU A 42 8.47 17.01 -2.96
N GLY A 43 7.20 16.61 -2.72
CA GLY A 43 6.75 16.11 -1.43
C GLY A 43 7.43 14.78 -1.04
N VAL A 44 7.49 13.83 -1.97
CA VAL A 44 8.07 12.50 -1.72
C VAL A 44 9.58 12.56 -1.51
N GLU A 45 10.30 13.45 -2.22
CA GLU A 45 11.75 13.62 -2.07
C GLU A 45 12.15 14.12 -0.67
N GLN A 46 11.24 14.75 0.06
CA GLN A 46 11.45 15.24 1.44
C GLN A 46 11.20 14.18 2.53
N LEU A 47 10.64 13.02 2.17
CA LEU A 47 10.32 11.98 3.15
C LEU A 47 11.58 11.32 3.73
N ASP A 48 11.56 11.05 5.03
CA ASP A 48 12.66 10.37 5.71
C ASP A 48 12.81 8.91 5.22
N ARG A 49 14.00 8.57 4.75
CA ARG A 49 14.35 7.25 4.22
C ARG A 49 14.80 6.27 5.31
N THR A 50 14.97 6.74 6.55
CA THR A 50 15.47 5.94 7.68
C THR A 50 14.54 4.76 7.95
N ASP A 51 15.11 3.55 8.02
CA ASP A 51 14.38 2.29 8.20
C ASP A 51 13.29 2.00 7.16
N ARG A 52 13.40 2.61 5.97
CA ARG A 52 12.48 2.44 4.83
C ARG A 52 13.21 1.86 3.62
N PRO A 53 13.64 0.58 3.66
CA PRO A 53 14.52 0.02 2.64
C PRO A 53 13.89 -0.05 1.25
N LEU A 54 12.60 -0.42 1.12
CA LEU A 54 11.95 -0.51 -0.19
C LEU A 54 11.67 0.88 -0.74
N PHE A 55 11.15 1.78 0.09
CA PHE A 55 10.99 3.18 -0.29
C PHE A 55 12.33 3.78 -0.72
N SER A 56 13.40 3.60 0.05
CA SER A 56 14.73 4.14 -0.26
C SER A 56 15.31 3.56 -1.54
N ALA A 57 15.07 2.28 -1.83
CA ALA A 57 15.49 1.66 -3.08
C ALA A 57 14.80 2.32 -4.27
N TRP A 58 13.46 2.43 -4.23
CA TRP A 58 12.71 3.11 -5.28
C TRP A 58 13.04 4.60 -5.38
N ALA A 59 13.26 5.29 -4.27
CA ALA A 59 13.58 6.72 -4.23
C ALA A 59 15.02 7.03 -4.69
N SER A 60 15.83 6.00 -4.93
CA SER A 60 17.16 6.12 -5.53
C SER A 60 17.13 5.92 -7.05
N GLU A 61 16.01 5.45 -7.60
CA GLU A 61 15.83 5.32 -9.04
C GLU A 61 15.60 6.68 -9.70
N PRO A 62 16.10 6.90 -10.93
CA PRO A 62 15.75 8.08 -11.70
C PRO A 62 14.24 8.20 -11.91
N TRP A 63 13.71 9.41 -11.78
CA TRP A 63 12.31 9.68 -12.09
C TRP A 63 12.03 9.45 -13.58
N PRO A 64 10.95 8.75 -13.94
CA PRO A 64 10.54 8.62 -15.33
C PRO A 64 10.19 9.97 -15.97
N SER A 65 10.43 10.08 -17.28
CA SER A 65 10.23 11.34 -18.01
C SER A 65 8.78 11.59 -18.43
N THR A 66 7.96 10.55 -18.59
CA THR A 66 6.56 10.71 -19.02
C THR A 66 5.63 10.89 -17.81
N PRO A 67 4.63 11.79 -17.88
CA PRO A 67 3.81 12.12 -16.71
C PRO A 67 3.07 10.92 -16.12
N LEU A 68 2.56 10.02 -16.98
CA LEU A 68 1.83 8.84 -16.54
C LEU A 68 2.73 7.83 -15.81
N LEU A 69 3.95 7.62 -16.31
CA LEU A 69 4.92 6.74 -15.68
C LEU A 69 5.49 7.36 -14.39
N ALA A 70 5.64 8.68 -14.35
CA ALA A 70 6.03 9.42 -13.15
C ALA A 70 4.93 9.39 -12.07
N LEU A 71 3.65 9.46 -12.43
CA LEU A 71 2.53 9.24 -11.51
C LEU A 71 2.56 7.83 -10.92
N TRP A 72 2.78 6.81 -11.77
CA TRP A 72 2.96 5.42 -11.31
C TRP A 72 4.14 5.29 -10.33
N HIS A 73 5.25 5.98 -10.61
CA HIS A 73 6.42 5.97 -9.74
C HIS A 73 6.13 6.66 -8.40
N ALA A 74 5.46 7.81 -8.40
CA ALA A 74 5.03 8.50 -7.18
C ALA A 74 4.08 7.62 -6.34
N ALA A 75 3.09 6.99 -6.96
CA ALA A 75 2.19 6.05 -6.29
C ALA A 75 2.94 4.84 -5.70
N THR A 76 3.94 4.33 -6.41
CA THR A 76 4.82 3.25 -5.93
C THR A 76 5.59 3.71 -4.69
N LEU A 77 6.20 4.89 -4.73
CA LEU A 77 6.94 5.47 -3.60
C LEU A 77 6.05 5.65 -2.37
N MET A 78 4.85 6.25 -2.52
CA MET A 78 3.91 6.42 -1.40
C MET A 78 3.47 5.06 -0.82
N ARG A 79 3.21 4.07 -1.69
CA ARG A 79 2.87 2.71 -1.28
C ARG A 79 4.01 2.05 -0.50
N GLU A 80 5.25 2.12 -1.00
CA GLU A 80 6.42 1.55 -0.32
C GLU A 80 6.74 2.29 0.98
N PHE A 81 6.56 3.60 1.04
CA PHE A 81 6.71 4.37 2.26
C PHE A 81 5.77 3.84 3.34
N ARG A 82 4.46 3.75 3.08
CA ARG A 82 3.51 3.18 4.05
C ARG A 82 3.81 1.71 4.36
N PHE A 83 4.20 0.92 3.36
CA PHE A 83 4.51 -0.50 3.52
C PHE A 83 5.70 -0.76 4.44
N ASP A 84 6.80 -0.02 4.30
CA ASP A 84 7.94 -0.15 5.20
C ASP A 84 7.56 0.21 6.64
N GLY A 85 6.72 1.25 6.83
CA GLY A 85 6.17 1.60 8.13
C GLY A 85 5.30 0.49 8.73
N HIS A 86 4.49 -0.15 7.90
CA HIS A 86 3.69 -1.32 8.31
C HIS A 86 4.58 -2.48 8.77
N ASN A 87 5.65 -2.78 8.05
CA ASN A 87 6.60 -3.83 8.44
C ASN A 87 7.32 -3.51 9.76
N GLN A 88 7.61 -2.23 10.04
CA GLN A 88 8.13 -1.84 11.35
C GLN A 88 7.09 -2.08 12.46
N CYS A 89 5.84 -1.66 12.25
CA CYS A 89 4.76 -1.93 13.22
C CYS A 89 4.57 -3.43 13.46
N LEU A 90 4.55 -4.27 12.42
CA LEU A 90 4.43 -5.72 12.59
C LEU A 90 5.57 -6.29 13.45
N ARG A 91 6.82 -5.84 13.22
CA ARG A 91 7.98 -6.26 14.01
C ARG A 91 7.87 -5.87 15.49
N GLU A 92 7.35 -4.69 15.80
CA GLU A 92 7.18 -4.24 17.19
C GLU A 92 6.14 -5.04 17.99
N PHE A 93 5.21 -5.69 17.29
CA PHE A 93 4.20 -6.55 17.88
C PHE A 93 4.54 -8.04 17.73
N ASP A 94 5.79 -8.36 17.36
CA ASP A 94 6.28 -9.72 17.11
C ASP A 94 5.42 -10.52 16.12
N ILE A 95 4.86 -9.84 15.10
CA ILE A 95 4.06 -10.46 14.04
C ILE A 95 4.95 -10.75 12.83
N SER A 96 5.04 -12.03 12.47
CA SER A 96 5.78 -12.46 11.28
C SER A 96 5.03 -12.11 9.99
N GLY A 97 5.70 -12.26 8.85
CA GLY A 97 5.05 -12.12 7.53
C GLY A 97 3.92 -13.13 7.31
N LEU A 98 4.04 -14.36 7.82
CA LEU A 98 2.97 -15.36 7.79
C LEU A 98 1.85 -15.01 8.78
N GLY A 99 2.21 -14.53 9.97
CA GLY A 99 1.27 -14.04 10.97
C GLY A 99 0.39 -12.92 10.40
N CYS A 100 0.97 -11.94 9.70
CA CYS A 100 0.23 -10.89 9.00
C CYS A 100 -0.80 -11.46 8.01
N HIS A 101 -0.46 -12.53 7.28
CA HIS A 101 -1.38 -13.17 6.35
C HIS A 101 -2.52 -13.93 7.06
N LEU A 102 -2.22 -14.57 8.20
CA LEU A 102 -3.22 -15.20 9.06
C LEU A 102 -4.21 -14.18 9.60
N LEU A 103 -3.71 -13.05 10.12
CA LEU A 103 -4.54 -11.93 10.60
C LEU A 103 -5.43 -11.36 9.48
N MET A 104 -4.88 -11.20 8.27
CA MET A 104 -5.66 -10.78 7.10
C MET A 104 -6.79 -11.78 6.74
N VAL A 105 -6.51 -13.09 6.80
CA VAL A 105 -7.52 -14.12 6.58
C VAL A 105 -8.59 -14.11 7.67
N ALA A 106 -8.20 -13.89 8.94
CA ALA A 106 -9.12 -13.74 10.05
C ALA A 106 -10.05 -12.51 9.90
N ASP A 107 -9.62 -11.48 9.16
CA ASP A 107 -10.44 -10.32 8.74
C ASP A 107 -11.35 -10.61 7.52
N GLY A 108 -11.36 -11.86 7.03
CA GLY A 108 -12.16 -12.28 5.87
C GLY A 108 -11.59 -11.84 4.52
N ARG A 109 -10.32 -11.40 4.46
CA ARG A 109 -9.67 -10.95 3.22
C ARG A 109 -8.97 -12.14 2.57
N GLY A 110 -9.76 -12.95 1.87
CA GLY A 110 -9.33 -14.20 1.23
C GLY A 110 -9.54 -15.42 2.11
N THR A 111 -9.13 -16.59 1.63
CA THR A 111 -9.20 -17.86 2.36
C THR A 111 -7.79 -18.39 2.62
N PRO A 112 -7.58 -19.25 3.65
CA PRO A 112 -6.29 -19.89 3.86
C PRO A 112 -5.73 -20.53 2.60
N GLN A 113 -6.57 -21.25 1.86
CA GLN A 113 -6.16 -21.98 0.65
C GLN A 113 -5.68 -21.03 -0.46
N VAL A 114 -6.37 -19.91 -0.65
CA VAL A 114 -5.99 -18.90 -1.67
C VAL A 114 -4.70 -18.22 -1.24
N ILE A 115 -4.61 -17.74 0.00
CA ILE A 115 -3.46 -16.98 0.48
C ILE A 115 -2.20 -17.84 0.55
N GLN A 116 -2.27 -19.08 1.05
CA GLN A 116 -1.13 -20.01 1.02
C GLN A 116 -0.58 -20.18 -0.40
N LYS A 117 -1.47 -20.44 -1.37
CA LYS A 117 -1.08 -20.66 -2.76
C LYS A 117 -0.39 -19.44 -3.38
N ILE A 118 -0.96 -18.25 -3.24
CA ILE A 118 -0.41 -17.05 -3.92
C ILE A 118 0.80 -16.46 -3.19
N ARG A 119 1.01 -16.80 -1.91
CA ARG A 119 2.16 -16.33 -1.11
C ARG A 119 3.25 -17.38 -0.95
N GLY A 120 3.01 -18.63 -1.35
CA GLY A 120 4.00 -19.70 -1.30
C GLY A 120 4.17 -20.35 0.08
N TRP A 121 3.18 -20.24 0.96
CA TRP A 121 3.23 -20.86 2.30
C TRP A 121 2.82 -22.32 2.26
N LEU A 122 3.56 -23.15 2.99
CA LEU A 122 3.21 -24.56 3.20
C LEU A 122 2.10 -24.68 4.25
N PRO A 123 1.22 -25.71 4.15
CA PRO A 123 0.17 -25.93 5.14
C PRO A 123 0.70 -26.12 6.56
N GLU A 124 1.88 -26.73 6.72
CA GLU A 124 2.52 -26.97 8.00
C GLU A 124 3.05 -25.67 8.62
N GLU A 125 3.65 -24.77 7.83
CA GLU A 125 4.05 -23.43 8.30
C GLU A 125 2.83 -22.65 8.79
N TRP A 126 1.74 -22.70 8.03
CA TRP A 126 0.48 -22.04 8.38
C TRP A 126 -0.09 -22.54 9.71
N LYS A 127 -0.08 -23.86 9.94
CA LYS A 127 -0.54 -24.46 11.20
C LYS A 127 0.34 -24.05 12.37
N MET A 128 1.66 -24.03 12.19
CA MET A 128 2.61 -23.65 13.24
C MET A 128 2.43 -22.19 13.64
N GLU A 129 2.33 -21.28 12.67
CA GLU A 129 2.12 -19.86 12.95
C GLU A 129 0.75 -19.59 13.59
N LEU A 130 -0.29 -20.33 13.21
CA LEU A 130 -1.60 -20.24 13.87
C LEU A 130 -1.50 -20.60 15.36
N LEU A 131 -0.69 -21.61 15.72
CA LEU A 131 -0.46 -21.95 17.13
C LEU A 131 0.27 -20.82 17.87
N VAL A 132 1.25 -20.17 17.24
CA VAL A 132 1.95 -19.01 17.82
C VAL A 132 0.97 -17.88 18.11
N LEU A 133 0.16 -17.48 17.13
CA LEU A 133 -0.84 -16.42 17.30
C LEU A 133 -1.93 -16.79 18.32
N ARG A 134 -2.26 -18.08 18.44
CA ARG A 134 -3.20 -18.56 19.47
C ARG A 134 -2.59 -18.46 20.86
N ASP A 135 -1.34 -18.89 21.03
CA ASP A 135 -0.65 -18.88 22.30
C ASP A 135 -0.35 -17.43 22.77
N GLN A 136 -0.20 -16.50 21.83
CA GLN A 136 -0.17 -15.05 22.08
C GLN A 136 -1.56 -14.45 22.39
N GLY A 137 -2.64 -15.21 22.22
CA GLY A 137 -4.01 -14.76 22.48
C GLY A 137 -4.63 -13.92 21.37
N TRP A 138 -4.09 -13.91 20.15
CA TRP A 138 -4.60 -13.10 19.03
C TRP A 138 -5.71 -13.81 18.24
N LEU A 139 -5.58 -15.13 18.08
CA LEU A 139 -6.51 -15.96 17.32
C LEU A 139 -7.07 -17.11 18.17
N ASN A 140 -8.33 -17.46 17.92
CA ASN A 140 -8.98 -18.67 18.44
C ASN A 140 -8.50 -19.91 17.68
N SER A 141 -8.86 -21.10 18.19
CA SER A 141 -8.52 -22.37 17.55
C SER A 141 -9.10 -22.56 16.14
N ASP A 142 -10.18 -21.84 15.82
CA ASP A 142 -10.81 -21.84 14.49
C ASP A 142 -10.20 -20.79 13.53
N GLY A 143 -9.19 -20.03 13.98
CA GLY A 143 -8.53 -18.98 13.21
C GLY A 143 -9.26 -17.64 13.20
N SER A 144 -10.36 -17.50 13.94
CA SER A 144 -11.02 -16.20 14.15
C SER A 144 -10.25 -15.34 15.16
N TYR A 145 -10.41 -14.02 15.10
CA TYR A 145 -9.85 -13.13 16.11
C TYR A 145 -10.46 -13.35 17.49
N THR A 146 -9.63 -13.27 18.53
CA THR A 146 -10.07 -12.91 19.88
C THR A 146 -10.40 -11.41 19.95
N ASP A 147 -11.04 -10.96 21.02
CA ASP A 147 -11.27 -9.52 21.25
C ASP A 147 -9.95 -8.76 21.37
N ASP A 148 -9.01 -9.30 22.14
CA ASP A 148 -7.67 -8.73 22.31
C ASP A 148 -6.92 -8.67 20.97
N GLY A 149 -6.89 -9.76 20.20
CA GLY A 149 -6.25 -9.81 18.89
C GLY A 149 -6.84 -8.79 17.92
N ARG A 150 -8.17 -8.58 17.96
CA ARG A 150 -8.82 -7.55 17.15
C ARG A 150 -8.40 -6.14 17.59
N GLN A 151 -8.22 -5.90 18.89
CA GLN A 151 -7.73 -4.62 19.39
C GLN A 151 -6.27 -4.37 19.00
N GLN A 152 -5.40 -5.37 19.14
CA GLN A 152 -3.99 -5.28 18.74
C GLN A 152 -3.86 -5.03 17.23
N ARG A 153 -4.66 -5.73 16.42
CA ARG A 153 -4.74 -5.52 14.98
C ARG A 153 -5.09 -4.07 14.62
N LYS A 154 -6.06 -3.47 15.30
CA LYS A 154 -6.45 -2.06 15.11
C LYS A 154 -5.32 -1.12 15.50
N LEU A 155 -4.61 -1.42 16.59
CA LEU A 155 -3.47 -0.62 17.03
C LEU A 155 -2.33 -0.65 16.00
N ILE A 156 -2.03 -1.83 15.41
CA ILE A 156 -1.05 -1.93 14.32
C ILE A 156 -1.43 -1.05 13.12
N GLU A 157 -2.71 -1.04 12.68
CA GLU A 157 -3.13 -0.16 11.58
C GLU A 157 -3.00 1.31 11.96
N ALA A 158 -3.43 1.70 13.16
CA ALA A 158 -3.33 3.09 13.62
C ALA A 158 -1.87 3.57 13.66
N LEU A 159 -0.94 2.73 14.15
CA LEU A 159 0.48 3.04 14.17
C LEU A 159 1.08 3.05 12.75
N THR A 160 0.59 2.19 11.86
CA THR A 160 0.99 2.20 10.44
C THR A 160 0.60 3.53 9.79
N ASP A 161 -0.62 4.01 10.02
CA ASP A 161 -1.10 5.28 9.48
C ASP A 161 -0.38 6.48 10.11
N GLN A 162 -0.12 6.43 11.42
CA GLN A 162 0.69 7.45 12.10
C GLN A 162 2.10 7.54 11.50
N ARG A 163 2.75 6.41 11.22
CA ARG A 163 4.07 6.36 10.56
C ARG A 163 4.06 6.80 9.11
N ALA A 164 2.89 6.83 8.48
CA ALA A 164 2.70 7.31 7.13
C ALA A 164 2.14 8.74 7.09
N SER A 165 1.90 9.37 8.25
CA SER A 165 1.22 10.66 8.35
C SER A 165 1.89 11.78 7.56
N THR A 166 3.21 11.73 7.41
CA THR A 166 3.96 12.69 6.57
C THR A 166 3.50 12.68 5.11
N LEU A 167 2.97 11.56 4.59
CA LEU A 167 2.36 11.54 3.25
C LEU A 167 1.13 12.46 3.16
N GLY A 168 0.38 12.62 4.26
CA GLY A 168 -0.78 13.50 4.32
C GLY A 168 -0.44 14.96 4.54
N THR A 169 0.81 15.28 4.91
CA THR A 169 1.27 16.65 5.18
C THR A 169 2.41 17.11 4.28
N MET A 170 2.86 16.27 3.33
CA MET A 170 3.94 16.63 2.40
C MET A 170 3.49 17.62 1.32
N LEU A 171 2.18 17.77 1.14
CA LEU A 171 1.55 18.75 0.25
C LEU A 171 0.76 19.76 1.08
N ASP A 172 0.59 20.97 0.55
CA ASP A 172 -0.38 21.91 1.12
C ASP A 172 -1.82 21.36 0.97
N PRO A 173 -2.79 21.86 1.77
CA PRO A 173 -4.15 21.31 1.78
C PRO A 173 -4.88 21.32 0.44
N GLU A 174 -4.63 22.33 -0.41
CA GLU A 174 -5.26 22.45 -1.73
C GLU A 174 -4.69 21.39 -2.68
N SER A 175 -3.36 21.31 -2.77
CA SER A 175 -2.67 20.29 -3.56
C SER A 175 -2.98 18.86 -3.09
N ALA A 176 -3.11 18.64 -1.78
CA ALA A 176 -3.48 17.35 -1.22
C ALA A 176 -4.91 16.94 -1.61
N MET A 177 -5.87 17.87 -1.54
CA MET A 177 -7.25 17.62 -1.96
C MET A 177 -7.31 17.27 -3.44
N HIS A 178 -6.64 18.06 -4.28
CA HIS A 178 -6.59 17.83 -5.71
C HIS A 178 -5.94 16.49 -6.08
N THR A 179 -4.85 16.12 -5.38
CA THR A 179 -4.22 14.80 -5.51
C THR A 179 -5.20 13.68 -5.20
N MET A 180 -5.93 13.79 -4.08
CA MET A 180 -6.89 12.78 -3.66
C MET A 180 -8.03 12.65 -4.67
N GLU A 181 -8.60 13.75 -5.16
CA GLU A 181 -9.64 13.75 -6.19
C GLU A 181 -9.20 13.02 -7.46
N LEU A 182 -7.97 13.28 -7.94
CA LEU A 182 -7.45 12.56 -9.10
C LEU A 182 -7.26 11.06 -8.81
N LEU A 183 -6.63 10.70 -7.69
CA LEU A 183 -6.37 9.30 -7.35
C LEU A 183 -7.66 8.51 -7.11
N GLU A 184 -8.70 9.16 -6.60
CA GLU A 184 -10.05 8.59 -6.47
C GLU A 184 -10.67 8.32 -7.84
N ARG A 185 -10.61 9.29 -8.77
CA ARG A 185 -11.09 9.08 -10.16
C ARG A 185 -10.34 7.97 -10.87
N VAL A 186 -9.01 7.90 -10.70
CA VAL A 186 -8.18 6.82 -11.24
C VAL A 186 -8.61 5.48 -10.66
N SER A 187 -8.82 5.40 -9.34
CA SER A 187 -9.24 4.17 -8.66
C SER A 187 -10.64 3.72 -9.10
N GLU A 188 -11.57 4.66 -9.22
CA GLU A 188 -12.91 4.43 -9.77
C GLU A 188 -12.84 3.88 -11.19
N PHE A 189 -12.06 4.51 -12.06
CA PHE A 189 -11.87 4.06 -13.44
C PHE A 189 -11.31 2.64 -13.50
N LEU A 190 -10.24 2.35 -12.76
CA LEU A 190 -9.60 1.02 -12.78
C LEU A 190 -10.56 -0.10 -12.35
N ILE A 191 -11.49 0.19 -11.43
CA ILE A 191 -12.49 -0.78 -10.99
C ILE A 191 -13.66 -0.86 -11.97
N THR A 192 -14.20 0.27 -12.41
CA THR A 192 -15.39 0.33 -13.30
C THR A 192 -15.09 -0.16 -14.72
N ALA A 193 -13.86 0.03 -15.19
CA ALA A 193 -13.35 -0.53 -16.45
C ALA A 193 -12.85 -1.99 -16.31
N GLU A 194 -13.07 -2.63 -15.16
CA GLU A 194 -12.69 -4.03 -14.86
C GLU A 194 -11.20 -4.34 -15.05
N VAL A 195 -10.33 -3.33 -14.99
CA VAL A 195 -8.87 -3.49 -15.01
C VAL A 195 -8.40 -4.16 -13.72
N VAL A 196 -9.02 -3.79 -12.59
CA VAL A 196 -8.75 -4.36 -11.27
C VAL A 196 -10.08 -4.85 -10.67
N PRO A 197 -10.14 -6.07 -10.11
CA PRO A 197 -11.35 -6.55 -9.46
C PRO A 197 -11.64 -5.75 -8.18
N GLY A 198 -12.88 -5.30 -8.00
CA GLY A 198 -13.25 -4.53 -6.83
C GLY A 198 -14.67 -3.98 -6.89
N HIS A 199 -15.00 -3.15 -5.91
CA HIS A 199 -16.20 -2.34 -5.91
C HIS A 199 -15.80 -0.91 -5.53
N TRP A 200 -16.30 0.06 -6.28
CA TRP A 200 -16.14 1.47 -5.98
C TRP A 200 -17.48 2.06 -5.52
N PRO A 201 -17.51 2.91 -4.48
CA PRO A 201 -16.40 3.25 -3.59
C PRO A 201 -16.04 2.09 -2.64
N PRO A 202 -14.78 1.98 -2.17
CA PRO A 202 -14.41 0.98 -1.17
C PRO A 202 -15.20 1.19 0.12
N LYS A 203 -15.49 0.09 0.85
CA LYS A 203 -16.34 0.09 2.07
C LYS A 203 -15.88 1.04 3.18
N HIS A 204 -14.65 1.54 3.11
CA HIS A 204 -14.02 2.43 4.08
C HIS A 204 -13.74 3.84 3.54
N LEU A 205 -14.02 4.11 2.26
CA LEU A 205 -14.02 5.49 1.74
C LEU A 205 -15.09 6.26 2.53
N ASN A 206 -14.73 7.39 3.15
CA ASN A 206 -15.56 8.19 4.07
C ASN A 206 -15.81 7.61 5.49
N ARG A 207 -15.07 6.58 5.91
CA ARG A 207 -15.08 6.07 7.30
C ARG A 207 -13.89 6.54 8.14
N ASN A 208 -13.21 7.60 7.71
CA ASN A 208 -12.30 8.32 8.60
C ASN A 208 -13.16 8.97 9.67
N ASP A 209 -13.28 8.29 10.82
CA ASP A 209 -13.96 8.80 11.99
C ASP A 209 -13.22 10.08 12.44
N HIS A 210 -13.75 11.24 12.06
CA HIS A 210 -13.33 12.54 12.57
C HIS A 210 -13.81 12.78 14.01
N SER A 211 -13.93 11.71 14.82
CA SER A 211 -14.17 11.84 16.24
C SER A 211 -13.10 12.77 16.83
N PRO A 212 -13.49 13.90 17.46
CA PRO A 212 -12.56 14.87 18.00
C PRO A 212 -11.84 14.24 19.20
N GLY A 213 -10.70 13.60 18.93
CA GLY A 213 -9.92 12.89 19.94
C GLY A 213 -8.60 12.28 19.45
N SER A 214 -8.36 12.13 18.14
CA SER A 214 -7.09 11.56 17.65
C SER A 214 -5.97 12.58 17.37
N ALA A 215 -6.25 13.89 17.48
CA ALA A 215 -5.26 14.96 17.23
C ALA A 215 -4.57 15.50 18.50
N ALA A 216 -4.59 14.75 19.62
CA ALA A 216 -3.83 15.12 20.81
C ALA A 216 -3.41 13.89 21.61
N ARG A 217 -2.33 13.24 21.18
CA ARG A 217 -1.30 12.60 22.01
C ARG A 217 -0.14 12.12 21.16
#